data_AF-A0A942QTM5-F1
#
_entry.id   AF-A0A942QTM5-F1
#
_cell.length_a   1.000
_cell.length_b   1.000
_cell.length_c   1.000
_cell.angle_alpha   90.00
_cell.angle_beta   90.00
_cell.angle_gamma   90.00
#
_symmetry.space_group_name_H-M   'P 1'
#
loop_
_entity.id
_entity.type
_entity.pdbx_description
1 polymer ?
#
loop_
_entity_poly.entity_id
_entity_poly.type
_entity_poly.pdbx_seq_one_letter_code
_entity_poly.pdbx_strand_id
1 'polypeptide(L)'
;ALQAHRAIEPQFASAIEALESAVAQVQDSVHGLHQYARHTELDPSSLATLDERLSQWVSLARRYRRPPEELAELHAQWKAELDQIDEALDLAALEEQERQSWTAFTAELKTLTRLRQQAAPRLSQAVSDTMQTLGMQGGRFEVALQQLDEPQAHGWEQVEFLVAGHSGVTPRPVGKVASGGELSRIALAISVVTSRLGQAPTLIFDEVDAGIGGAVAHTVGQLLRQLGHDRQVLAVTHLPQVAACADQHLLVSKQRSGAQTVSQVRAIDHTSRVSELARMLGGSDRSEVSMAHARELLTP
;
A
#
# COMPACT_ATOMS: atom_id res chain seq x y z
N ALA A 1 -100.44 -36.25 -50.83
CA ALA A 1 -101.90 -36.23 -50.65
C ALA A 1 -102.62 -35.74 -51.92
N LEU A 2 -102.42 -34.48 -52.36
CA LEU A 2 -103.06 -33.93 -53.58
C LEU A 2 -102.72 -34.67 -54.88
N GLN A 3 -101.46 -35.11 -55.07
CA GLN A 3 -101.04 -35.93 -56.23
C GLN A 3 -101.85 -37.23 -56.40
N ALA A 4 -102.27 -37.87 -55.30
CA ALA A 4 -103.05 -39.11 -55.32
C ALA A 4 -104.49 -38.93 -55.83
N HIS A 5 -104.96 -37.68 -55.92
CA HIS A 5 -106.30 -37.32 -56.40
C HIS A 5 -106.28 -36.57 -57.74
N ARG A 6 -105.12 -36.49 -58.42
CA ARG A 6 -104.95 -35.79 -59.72
C ARG A 6 -105.84 -36.34 -60.84
N ALA A 7 -106.16 -37.64 -60.80
CA ALA A 7 -107.02 -38.29 -61.79
C ALA A 7 -108.53 -38.06 -61.56
N ILE A 8 -108.91 -37.48 -60.42
CA ILE A 8 -110.30 -37.34 -59.97
C ILE A 8 -110.84 -35.93 -60.30
N GLU A 9 -110.02 -34.88 -60.17
CA GLU A 9 -110.38 -33.49 -60.49
C GLU A 9 -109.24 -32.80 -61.26
N PRO A 10 -109.40 -32.54 -62.58
CA PRO A 10 -108.36 -31.98 -63.44
C PRO A 10 -107.82 -30.62 -62.97
N GLN A 11 -108.63 -29.82 -62.27
CA GLN A 11 -108.20 -28.49 -61.79
C GLN A 11 -107.02 -28.56 -60.81
N PHE A 12 -106.84 -29.68 -60.10
CA PHE A 12 -105.74 -29.87 -59.15
C PHE A 12 -104.37 -30.02 -59.82
N ALA A 13 -104.29 -30.31 -61.12
CA ALA A 13 -103.02 -30.46 -61.83
C ALA A 13 -102.17 -29.17 -61.77
N SER A 14 -102.80 -28.00 -61.94
CA SER A 14 -102.12 -26.70 -61.89
C SER A 14 -101.53 -26.39 -60.51
N ALA A 15 -102.27 -26.69 -59.44
CA ALA A 15 -101.81 -26.49 -58.07
C ALA A 15 -100.70 -27.48 -57.68
N ILE A 16 -100.75 -28.72 -58.19
CA ILE A 16 -99.69 -29.72 -57.99
C ILE A 16 -98.40 -29.26 -58.69
N GLU A 17 -98.47 -28.82 -59.94
CA GLU A 17 -97.30 -28.32 -60.68
C GLU A 17 -96.68 -27.08 -60.00
N ALA A 18 -97.52 -26.17 -59.50
CA ALA A 18 -97.06 -25.02 -58.73
C ALA A 18 -96.37 -25.41 -57.42
N LEU A 19 -96.91 -26.42 -56.70
CA LEU A 19 -96.31 -26.92 -55.46
C LEU A 19 -95.02 -27.71 -55.71
N GLU A 20 -94.97 -28.53 -56.77
CA GLU A 20 -93.75 -29.24 -57.18
C GLU A 20 -92.65 -28.24 -57.56
N SER A 21 -93.00 -27.19 -58.30
CA SER A 21 -92.06 -26.10 -58.63
C SER A 21 -91.58 -25.37 -57.37
N ALA A 22 -92.47 -25.06 -56.42
CA ALA A 22 -92.09 -24.43 -55.16
C ALA A 22 -91.18 -25.32 -54.30
N VAL A 23 -91.44 -26.63 -54.24
CA VAL A 23 -90.58 -27.60 -53.54
C VAL A 23 -89.20 -27.66 -54.19
N ALA A 24 -89.13 -27.72 -55.52
CA ALA A 24 -87.85 -27.69 -56.23
C ALA A 24 -87.07 -26.39 -55.95
N GLN A 25 -87.73 -25.22 -55.98
CA GLN A 25 -87.09 -23.94 -55.66
C GLN A 25 -86.59 -23.86 -54.21
N VAL A 26 -87.34 -24.42 -53.26
CA VAL A 26 -86.93 -24.50 -51.85
C VAL A 26 -85.73 -25.43 -51.70
N GLN A 27 -85.72 -26.59 -52.37
CA GLN A 27 -84.59 -27.51 -52.36
C GLN A 27 -83.33 -26.89 -52.96
N ASP A 28 -83.45 -26.17 -54.07
CA ASP A 28 -82.34 -25.44 -54.69
C ASP A 28 -81.82 -24.32 -53.77
N SER A 29 -82.72 -23.59 -53.10
CA SER A 29 -82.35 -22.55 -52.14
C SER A 29 -81.62 -23.12 -50.92
N VAL A 30 -82.09 -24.26 -50.40
CA VAL A 30 -81.43 -24.99 -49.31
C VAL A 30 -80.04 -25.50 -49.74
N HIS A 31 -79.91 -25.99 -50.98
CA HIS A 31 -78.61 -26.40 -51.52
C HIS A 31 -77.64 -25.21 -51.61
N GLY A 32 -78.10 -24.07 -52.12
CA GLY A 32 -77.32 -22.83 -52.20
C GLY A 32 -76.88 -22.33 -50.82
N LEU A 33 -77.77 -22.35 -49.82
CA LEU A 33 -77.45 -21.96 -48.45
C LEU A 33 -76.44 -22.92 -47.78
N HIS A 34 -76.55 -24.23 -48.03
CA HIS A 34 -75.55 -25.19 -47.55
C HIS A 34 -74.18 -25.00 -48.21
N GLN A 35 -74.15 -24.63 -49.49
CA GLN A 35 -72.91 -24.35 -50.21
C GLN A 35 -72.25 -23.05 -49.70
N TYR A 36 -73.06 -22.02 -49.41
CA TYR A 36 -72.62 -20.77 -48.78
C TYR A 36 -72.10 -21.01 -47.34
N ALA A 37 -72.82 -21.79 -46.53
CA ALA A 37 -72.41 -22.10 -45.15
C ALA A 37 -71.10 -22.93 -45.07
N ARG A 38 -70.75 -23.67 -46.14
CA ARG A 38 -69.47 -24.38 -46.26
C ARG A 38 -68.35 -23.50 -46.80
N HIS A 39 -68.66 -22.30 -47.28
CA HIS A 39 -67.68 -21.30 -47.66
C HIS A 39 -67.17 -20.58 -46.41
N THR A 40 -66.39 -21.31 -45.60
CA THR A 40 -65.56 -20.70 -44.57
C THR A 40 -64.43 -20.00 -45.30
N GLU A 41 -64.48 -18.68 -45.42
CA GLU A 41 -63.38 -17.87 -45.95
C GLU A 41 -62.17 -18.00 -45.02
N LEU A 42 -61.35 -19.02 -45.26
CA LEU A 42 -59.99 -19.07 -44.76
C LEU A 42 -59.22 -18.00 -45.53
N ASP A 43 -59.04 -16.83 -44.93
CA ASP A 43 -58.17 -15.80 -45.47
C ASP A 43 -56.74 -16.37 -45.60
N PRO A 44 -56.26 -16.67 -46.83
CA PRO A 44 -54.98 -17.34 -47.02
C PRO A 44 -53.81 -16.47 -46.54
N SER A 45 -53.99 -15.15 -46.55
CA SER A 45 -52.97 -14.20 -46.11
C SER A 45 -52.79 -14.21 -44.59
N SER A 46 -53.90 -14.24 -43.84
CA SER A 46 -53.89 -14.42 -42.39
C SER A 46 -53.29 -15.77 -41.99
N LEU A 47 -53.61 -16.85 -42.72
CA LEU A 47 -53.04 -18.18 -42.44
C LEU A 47 -51.52 -18.20 -42.69
N ALA A 48 -51.06 -17.65 -43.82
CA ALA A 48 -49.63 -17.56 -44.12
C ALA A 48 -48.87 -16.74 -43.07
N THR A 49 -49.45 -15.63 -42.60
CA THR A 49 -48.87 -14.80 -41.52
C THR A 49 -48.73 -15.59 -40.21
N LEU A 50 -49.70 -16.45 -39.92
CA LEU A 50 -49.73 -17.26 -38.71
C LEU A 50 -48.70 -18.40 -38.78
N ASP A 51 -48.60 -19.07 -39.92
CA ASP A 51 -47.58 -20.10 -40.19
C ASP A 51 -46.16 -19.52 -40.12
N GLU A 52 -45.95 -18.32 -40.64
CA GLU A 52 -44.65 -17.66 -40.56
C GLU A 52 -44.26 -17.32 -39.11
N ARG A 53 -45.20 -16.79 -38.31
CA ARG A 53 -44.98 -16.57 -36.87
C ARG A 53 -44.68 -17.88 -36.13
N LEU A 54 -45.42 -18.95 -36.43
CA LEU A 54 -45.21 -20.25 -35.80
C LEU A 54 -43.83 -20.82 -36.15
N SER A 55 -43.44 -20.72 -37.42
CA SER A 55 -42.12 -21.14 -37.93
C SER A 55 -40.99 -20.39 -37.24
N GLN A 56 -41.12 -19.07 -37.06
CA GLN A 56 -40.15 -18.26 -36.30
C GLN A 56 -40.02 -18.75 -34.85
N TRP A 57 -41.14 -19.00 -34.16
CA TRP A 57 -41.12 -19.52 -32.78
C TRP A 57 -40.46 -20.89 -32.67
N VAL A 58 -40.80 -21.83 -33.56
CA VAL A 58 -40.19 -23.17 -33.58
C VAL A 58 -38.69 -23.10 -33.90
N SER A 59 -38.30 -22.19 -34.79
CA SER A 59 -36.90 -22.00 -35.15
C SER A 59 -36.08 -21.45 -33.97
N LEU A 60 -36.62 -20.50 -33.20
CA LEU A 60 -36.01 -19.99 -31.98
C LEU A 60 -35.93 -21.06 -30.89
N ALA A 61 -37.00 -21.82 -30.68
CA ALA A 61 -37.05 -22.96 -29.76
C ALA A 61 -35.94 -23.99 -30.06
N ARG A 62 -35.77 -24.35 -31.33
CA ARG A 62 -34.69 -25.25 -31.79
C ARG A 62 -33.31 -24.65 -31.58
N ARG A 63 -33.12 -23.38 -31.95
CA ARG A 63 -31.83 -22.68 -31.82
C ARG A 63 -31.36 -22.64 -30.37
N TYR A 64 -32.26 -22.32 -29.44
CA TYR A 64 -31.95 -22.18 -28.02
C TYR A 64 -32.16 -23.47 -27.23
N ARG A 65 -32.59 -24.56 -27.89
CA ARG A 65 -32.81 -25.89 -27.30
C ARG A 65 -33.78 -25.84 -26.12
N ARG A 66 -34.88 -25.10 -26.28
CA ARG A 66 -35.92 -24.89 -25.27
C ARG A 66 -37.29 -25.05 -25.89
N PRO A 67 -38.30 -25.48 -25.12
CA PRO A 67 -39.66 -25.51 -25.61
C PRO A 67 -40.18 -24.08 -25.85
N PRO A 68 -41.10 -23.87 -26.83
CA PRO A 68 -41.57 -22.54 -27.21
C PRO A 68 -42.14 -21.71 -26.03
N GLU A 69 -42.82 -22.36 -25.09
CA GLU A 69 -43.40 -21.75 -23.90
C GLU A 69 -42.35 -21.13 -22.95
N GLU A 70 -41.13 -21.64 -22.93
CA GLU A 70 -40.04 -21.14 -22.07
C GLU A 70 -39.30 -19.94 -22.69
N LEU A 71 -39.49 -19.65 -23.99
CA LEU A 71 -38.70 -18.63 -24.70
C LEU A 71 -38.88 -17.21 -24.14
N ALA A 72 -40.10 -16.88 -23.70
CA ALA A 72 -40.39 -15.55 -23.13
C ALA A 72 -39.68 -15.35 -21.79
N GLU A 73 -39.68 -16.37 -20.94
CA GLU A 73 -38.99 -16.35 -19.65
C GLU A 73 -37.47 -16.32 -19.84
N LEU A 74 -36.94 -17.10 -20.79
CA LEU A 74 -35.52 -17.09 -21.13
C LEU A 74 -35.04 -15.71 -21.61
N HIS A 75 -35.82 -15.03 -22.46
CA HIS A 75 -35.49 -13.67 -22.89
C HIS A 75 -35.53 -12.67 -21.73
N ALA A 76 -36.50 -12.79 -20.82
CA ALA A 76 -36.56 -11.95 -19.63
C ALA A 76 -35.36 -12.19 -18.70
N GLN A 77 -34.96 -13.46 -18.51
CA GLN A 77 -33.77 -13.82 -17.74
C GLN A 77 -32.50 -13.23 -18.36
N TRP A 78 -32.26 -13.42 -19.65
CA TRP A 78 -31.08 -12.84 -20.30
C TRP A 78 -31.05 -11.32 -20.28
N LYS A 79 -32.21 -10.67 -20.38
CA LYS A 79 -32.29 -9.22 -20.25
C LYS A 79 -31.94 -8.76 -18.84
N ALA A 80 -32.44 -9.46 -17.82
CA ALA A 80 -32.07 -9.19 -16.44
C ALA A 80 -30.59 -9.49 -16.14
N GLU A 81 -30.01 -10.55 -16.70
CA GLU A 81 -28.58 -10.86 -16.59
C GLU A 81 -27.72 -9.80 -17.30
N LEU A 82 -28.15 -9.33 -18.47
CA LEU A 82 -27.47 -8.24 -19.19
C LEU A 82 -27.53 -6.92 -18.40
N ASP A 83 -28.72 -6.56 -17.91
CA ASP A 83 -28.91 -5.36 -17.10
C ASP A 83 -28.06 -5.43 -15.81
N GLN A 84 -27.92 -6.61 -15.18
CA GLN A 84 -27.03 -6.81 -14.02
C GLN A 84 -25.55 -6.66 -14.37
N ILE A 85 -25.10 -7.12 -15.54
CA ILE A 85 -23.71 -6.96 -15.98
C ILE A 85 -23.42 -5.49 -16.28
N ASP A 86 -24.35 -4.78 -16.91
CA ASP A 86 -24.22 -3.37 -17.23
C ASP A 86 -24.25 -2.49 -15.95
N GLU A 87 -25.10 -2.79 -14.97
CA GLU A 87 -25.10 -2.10 -13.66
C GLU A 87 -23.86 -2.41 -12.81
N ALA A 88 -23.33 -3.63 -12.88
CA ALA A 88 -22.15 -4.03 -12.11
C ALA A 88 -20.85 -3.35 -12.59
N LEU A 89 -20.87 -2.70 -13.76
CA LEU A 89 -19.70 -2.14 -14.43
C LEU A 89 -19.92 -0.68 -14.84
N ASP A 90 -20.21 0.21 -13.87
CA ASP A 90 -19.99 1.64 -14.10
C ASP A 90 -18.47 1.94 -14.08
N LEU A 91 -17.80 1.49 -15.14
CA LEU A 91 -16.37 1.68 -15.34
C LEU A 91 -15.99 3.16 -15.35
N ALA A 92 -16.86 4.01 -15.88
CA ALA A 92 -16.64 5.45 -15.90
C ALA A 92 -16.60 6.04 -14.48
N ALA A 93 -17.52 5.62 -13.60
CA ALA A 93 -17.47 6.02 -12.20
C ALA A 93 -16.23 5.48 -11.48
N LEU A 94 -15.81 4.24 -11.75
CA LEU A 94 -14.61 3.66 -11.15
C LEU A 94 -13.33 4.37 -11.61
N GLU A 95 -13.19 4.67 -12.90
CA GLU A 95 -12.05 5.44 -13.45
C GLU A 95 -12.01 6.87 -12.89
N GLU A 96 -13.17 7.49 -12.66
CA GLU A 96 -13.23 8.81 -12.04
C GLU A 96 -12.84 8.75 -10.55
N GLN A 97 -13.29 7.73 -9.81
CA GLN A 97 -12.88 7.49 -8.42
C GLN A 97 -11.38 7.21 -8.29
N GLU A 98 -10.80 6.43 -9.19
CA GLU A 98 -9.36 6.17 -9.25
C GLU A 98 -8.59 7.48 -9.44
N ARG A 99 -9.00 8.30 -10.41
CA ARG A 99 -8.36 9.57 -10.73
C ARG A 99 -8.43 10.57 -9.58
N GLN A 100 -9.57 10.64 -8.90
CA GLN A 100 -9.74 11.47 -7.70
C GLN A 100 -8.84 11.00 -6.57
N SER A 101 -8.80 9.70 -6.31
CA SER A 101 -7.92 9.09 -5.30
C SER A 101 -6.46 9.33 -5.60
N TRP A 102 -6.05 9.18 -6.86
CA TRP A 102 -4.69 9.47 -7.32
C TRP A 102 -4.31 10.94 -7.15
N THR A 103 -5.24 11.85 -7.44
CA THR A 103 -5.03 13.30 -7.26
C THR A 103 -4.84 13.66 -5.78
N ALA A 104 -5.67 13.11 -4.89
CA ALA A 104 -5.53 13.30 -3.45
C ALA A 104 -4.20 12.72 -2.92
N PHE A 105 -3.89 11.49 -3.31
CA PHE A 105 -2.65 10.80 -2.95
C PHE A 105 -1.40 11.59 -3.38
N THR A 106 -1.36 12.05 -4.63
CA THR A 106 -0.23 12.83 -5.15
C THR A 106 -0.10 14.21 -4.51
N ALA A 107 -1.20 14.83 -4.06
CA ALA A 107 -1.15 16.08 -3.29
C ALA A 107 -0.46 15.87 -1.93
N GLU A 108 -0.77 14.78 -1.23
CA GLU A 108 -0.11 14.41 0.02
C GLU A 108 1.37 14.07 -0.17
N LEU A 109 1.70 13.33 -1.24
CA LEU A 109 3.09 13.05 -1.60
C LEU A 109 3.90 14.33 -1.81
N LYS A 110 3.37 15.30 -2.57
CA LYS A 110 4.04 16.61 -2.77
C LYS A 110 4.26 17.35 -1.45
N THR A 111 3.33 17.24 -0.51
CA THR A 111 3.48 17.82 0.82
C THR A 111 4.63 17.15 1.58
N LEU A 112 4.70 15.83 1.57
CA LEU A 112 5.80 15.05 2.16
C LEU A 112 7.15 15.40 1.52
N THR A 113 7.23 15.44 0.19
CA THR A 113 8.42 15.83 -0.58
C THR A 113 8.94 17.19 -0.13
N ARG A 114 8.05 18.20 -0.06
CA ARG A 114 8.43 19.56 0.36
C ARG A 114 8.99 19.57 1.78
N LEU A 115 8.38 18.85 2.72
CA LEU A 115 8.87 18.75 4.09
C LEU A 115 10.25 18.09 4.14
N ARG A 116 10.46 17.03 3.36
CA ARG A 116 11.77 16.36 3.23
C ARG A 116 12.83 17.28 2.64
N GLN A 117 12.51 18.01 1.57
CA GLN A 117 13.42 18.96 0.93
C GLN A 117 13.82 20.12 1.87
N GLN A 118 12.98 20.47 2.83
CA GLN A 118 13.32 21.44 3.87
C GLN A 118 14.13 20.84 5.02
N ALA A 119 13.83 19.60 5.42
CA ALA A 119 14.47 18.92 6.55
C ALA A 119 15.86 18.37 6.20
N ALA A 120 16.02 17.80 5.01
CA ALA A 120 17.26 17.21 4.51
C ALA A 120 18.47 18.14 4.64
N PRO A 121 18.48 19.38 4.11
CA PRO A 121 19.63 20.27 4.22
C PRO A 121 19.91 20.70 5.66
N ARG A 122 18.88 20.83 6.50
CA ARG A 122 19.05 21.18 7.92
C ARG A 122 19.74 20.05 8.69
N LEU A 123 19.33 18.81 8.46
CA LEU A 123 19.98 17.64 9.04
C LEU A 123 21.40 17.46 8.49
N SER A 124 21.58 17.61 7.18
CA SER A 124 22.88 17.58 6.51
C SER A 124 23.88 18.55 7.13
N GLN A 125 23.47 19.80 7.31
CA GLN A 125 24.34 20.83 7.88
C GLN A 125 24.67 20.53 9.35
N ALA A 126 23.66 20.26 10.18
CA ALA A 126 23.87 20.04 11.62
C ALA A 126 24.80 18.84 11.91
N VAL A 127 24.62 17.74 11.16
CA VAL A 127 25.51 16.57 11.29
C VAL A 127 26.91 16.89 10.74
N SER A 128 27.02 17.57 9.60
CA SER A 128 28.32 17.96 9.03
C SER A 128 29.13 18.87 9.94
N ASP A 129 28.46 19.82 10.62
CA ASP A 129 29.10 20.71 11.61
C ASP A 129 29.62 19.92 12.81
N THR A 130 28.81 18.98 13.31
CA THR A 130 29.22 18.09 14.41
C THR A 130 30.41 17.22 13.98
N MET A 131 30.41 16.70 12.75
CA MET A 131 31.52 15.90 12.22
C MET A 131 32.86 16.64 12.23
N GLN A 132 32.88 17.95 11.98
CA GLN A 132 34.14 18.74 12.02
C GLN A 132 34.82 18.68 13.39
N THR A 133 34.02 18.58 14.45
CA THR A 133 34.50 18.53 15.84
C THR A 133 34.98 17.13 16.27
N LEU A 134 34.60 16.10 15.50
CA LEU A 134 34.85 14.68 15.77
C LEU A 134 36.09 14.12 15.05
N GLY A 135 37.04 15.01 14.69
CA GLY A 135 38.26 14.62 13.98
C GLY A 135 38.03 14.24 12.51
N MET A 136 36.88 14.57 11.94
CA MET A 136 36.54 14.33 10.52
C MET A 136 36.56 15.65 9.75
N GLN A 137 37.67 16.40 9.86
CA GLN A 137 37.80 17.71 9.21
C GLN A 137 37.69 17.58 7.69
N GLY A 138 36.85 18.42 7.09
CA GLY A 138 36.53 18.37 5.66
C GLY A 138 35.56 17.24 5.27
N GLY A 139 35.09 16.45 6.23
CA GLY A 139 34.01 15.48 6.01
C GLY A 139 32.66 16.16 5.81
N ARG A 140 31.73 15.47 5.15
CA ARG A 140 30.36 15.96 4.93
C ARG A 140 29.33 14.84 5.06
N PHE A 141 28.16 15.20 5.59
CA PHE A 141 26.97 14.37 5.65
C PHE A 141 25.90 14.95 4.72
N GLU A 142 25.32 14.11 3.86
CA GLU A 142 24.35 14.51 2.86
C GLU A 142 23.13 13.58 2.93
N VAL A 143 21.94 14.17 3.00
CA VAL A 143 20.67 13.45 2.93
C VAL A 143 20.18 13.59 1.50
N ALA A 144 20.38 12.54 0.71
CA ALA A 144 19.94 12.50 -0.68
C ALA A 144 18.50 11.99 -0.76
N LEU A 145 17.68 12.69 -1.53
CA LEU A 145 16.30 12.31 -1.85
C LEU A 145 16.27 11.88 -3.32
N GLN A 146 16.29 10.57 -3.57
CA GLN A 146 16.23 10.03 -4.92
C GLN A 146 14.78 9.77 -5.31
N GLN A 147 14.27 10.47 -6.31
CA GLN A 147 12.93 10.24 -6.82
C GLN A 147 12.82 8.84 -7.41
N LEU A 148 11.74 8.14 -7.03
CA LEU A 148 11.41 6.81 -7.55
C LEU A 148 10.53 6.92 -8.80
N ASP A 149 10.57 5.90 -9.66
CA ASP A 149 9.71 5.80 -10.83
C ASP A 149 8.23 5.77 -10.42
N GLU A 150 7.92 5.03 -9.36
CA GLU A 150 6.58 4.92 -8.78
C GLU A 150 6.58 5.24 -7.29
N PRO A 151 5.53 5.88 -6.76
CA PRO A 151 5.39 6.09 -5.32
C PRO A 151 5.34 4.78 -4.55
N GLN A 152 6.04 4.74 -3.42
CA GLN A 152 6.03 3.61 -2.49
C GLN A 152 5.25 3.96 -1.23
N ALA A 153 5.00 2.96 -0.37
CA ALA A 153 4.34 3.16 0.92
C ALA A 153 5.06 4.20 1.82
N HIS A 154 6.36 4.39 1.63
CA HIS A 154 7.18 5.37 2.35
C HIS A 154 7.34 6.71 1.62
N GLY A 155 6.55 6.97 0.56
CA GLY A 155 6.61 8.18 -0.24
C GLY A 155 7.23 7.99 -1.62
N TRP A 156 7.53 9.09 -2.30
CA TRP A 156 7.98 9.08 -3.70
C TRP A 156 9.49 9.21 -3.87
N GLU A 157 10.22 9.23 -2.75
CA GLU A 157 11.67 9.26 -2.74
C GLU A 157 12.24 8.14 -1.87
N GLN A 158 13.35 7.60 -2.34
CA GLN A 158 14.30 6.87 -1.52
C GLN A 158 15.19 7.87 -0.79
N VAL A 159 15.18 7.82 0.55
CA VAL A 159 16.05 8.65 1.39
C VAL A 159 17.36 7.89 1.62
N GLU A 160 18.48 8.45 1.17
CA GLU A 160 19.81 7.90 1.39
C GLU A 160 20.65 8.85 2.26
N PHE A 161 21.31 8.29 3.27
CA PHE A 161 22.28 9.00 4.09
C PHE A 161 23.69 8.73 3.59
N LEU A 162 24.28 9.76 2.98
CA LEU A 162 25.58 9.72 2.35
C LEU A 162 26.62 10.42 3.24
N VAL A 163 27.83 9.88 3.26
CA VAL A 163 28.95 10.40 4.03
C VAL A 163 30.19 10.48 3.15
N ALA A 164 30.95 11.56 3.28
CA ALA A 164 32.35 11.61 2.92
C ALA A 164 33.17 11.92 4.18
N GLY A 165 34.17 11.10 4.51
CA GLY A 165 34.96 11.24 5.74
C GLY A 165 35.98 12.40 5.70
N HIS A 166 36.37 12.86 4.51
CA HIS A 166 37.33 13.95 4.33
C HIS A 166 37.11 14.67 2.99
N SER A 167 37.78 15.82 2.83
CA SER A 167 37.68 16.64 1.63
C SER A 167 38.11 15.88 0.37
N GLY A 168 37.40 16.08 -0.73
CA GLY A 168 37.73 15.53 -2.05
C GLY A 168 37.17 14.13 -2.33
N VAL A 169 36.48 13.49 -1.38
CA VAL A 169 35.83 12.20 -1.59
C VAL A 169 34.35 12.37 -1.93
N THR A 170 33.88 11.57 -2.88
CA THR A 170 32.46 11.47 -3.22
C THR A 170 31.69 10.80 -2.09
N PRO A 171 30.62 11.41 -1.56
CA PRO A 171 29.76 10.82 -0.56
C PRO A 171 29.23 9.48 -1.02
N ARG A 172 29.19 8.54 -0.08
CA ARG A 172 28.70 7.18 -0.31
C ARG A 172 27.77 6.79 0.84
N PRO A 173 26.87 5.80 0.65
CA PRO A 173 25.93 5.39 1.69
C PRO A 173 26.66 5.00 2.97
N VAL A 174 26.22 5.48 4.14
CA VAL A 174 26.90 5.35 5.44
C VAL A 174 27.43 3.94 5.73
N GLY A 175 26.69 2.88 5.38
CA GLY A 175 27.09 1.49 5.58
C GLY A 175 28.23 0.98 4.69
N LYS A 176 28.72 1.78 3.74
CA LYS A 176 29.77 1.41 2.76
C LYS A 176 31.07 2.21 2.90
N VAL A 177 31.15 3.20 3.80
CA VAL A 177 32.21 4.24 3.75
C VAL A 177 33.29 4.11 4.80
N ALA A 178 33.00 3.54 5.96
CA ALA A 178 33.77 3.85 7.17
C ALA A 178 34.37 2.63 7.86
N SER A 179 35.50 2.87 8.54
CA SER A 179 35.99 1.98 9.61
C SER A 179 35.00 1.95 10.78
N GLY A 180 35.05 0.92 11.64
CA GLY A 180 34.14 0.80 12.80
C GLY A 180 34.08 2.07 13.65
N GLY A 181 35.23 2.63 14.00
CA GLY A 181 35.31 3.86 14.81
C GLY A 181 34.76 5.12 14.13
N GLU A 182 34.97 5.30 12.83
CA GLU A 182 34.39 6.42 12.09
C GLU A 182 32.86 6.32 12.02
N LEU A 183 32.34 5.11 11.81
CA LEU A 183 30.91 4.87 11.76
C LEU A 183 30.26 5.13 13.12
N SER A 184 30.89 4.70 14.22
CA SER A 184 30.44 5.01 15.59
C SER A 184 30.42 6.52 15.87
N ARG A 185 31.42 7.28 15.38
CA ARG A 185 31.43 8.75 15.52
C ARG A 185 30.35 9.43 14.68
N ILE A 186 30.08 8.97 13.46
CA ILE A 186 28.97 9.47 12.64
C ILE A 186 27.63 9.16 13.30
N ALA A 187 27.47 7.95 13.83
CA ALA A 187 26.28 7.55 14.58
C ALA A 187 26.08 8.42 15.83
N LEU A 188 27.16 8.77 16.54
CA LEU A 188 27.12 9.72 17.66
C LEU A 188 26.66 11.11 17.19
N ALA A 189 27.23 11.63 16.10
CA ALA A 189 26.85 12.93 15.56
C ALA A 189 25.35 12.99 15.21
N ILE A 190 24.85 11.96 14.53
CA ILE A 190 23.42 11.84 14.21
C ILE A 190 22.59 11.74 15.49
N SER A 191 23.00 10.92 16.46
CA SER A 191 22.29 10.73 17.73
C SER A 191 22.21 12.00 18.56
N VAL A 192 23.27 12.82 18.58
CA VAL A 192 23.26 14.12 19.28
C VAL A 192 22.33 15.11 18.58
N VAL A 193 22.41 15.22 17.25
CA VAL A 193 21.54 16.13 16.48
C VAL A 193 20.07 15.72 16.57
N THR A 194 19.79 14.42 16.71
CA THR A 194 18.44 13.86 16.78
C THR A 194 18.04 13.40 18.18
N SER A 195 18.75 13.84 19.23
CA SER A 195 18.64 13.27 20.58
C SER A 195 17.23 13.30 21.16
N ARG A 196 16.43 14.30 20.78
CA ARG A 196 15.04 14.49 21.21
C ARG A 196 14.00 13.69 20.42
N LEU A 197 14.41 13.05 19.31
CA LEU A 197 13.50 12.39 18.37
C LEU A 197 13.48 10.86 18.48
N GLY A 198 14.59 10.23 18.86
CA GLY A 198 14.66 8.77 18.93
C GLY A 198 13.87 8.17 20.11
N GLN A 199 13.54 6.88 20.02
CA GLN A 199 12.69 6.21 21.01
C GLN A 199 13.47 5.31 21.99
N ALA A 200 14.72 4.95 21.67
CA ALA A 200 15.52 4.06 22.51
C ALA A 200 16.01 4.79 23.79
N PRO A 201 15.67 4.29 25.00
CA PRO A 201 16.04 4.94 26.26
C PRO A 201 17.53 4.76 26.63
N THR A 202 18.17 3.71 26.11
CA THR A 202 19.58 3.39 26.35
C THR A 202 20.30 3.22 25.01
N LEU A 203 21.46 3.87 24.88
CA LEU A 203 22.34 3.79 23.72
C LEU A 203 23.69 3.24 24.13
N ILE A 204 24.24 2.32 23.34
CA ILE A 204 25.55 1.71 23.57
C ILE A 204 26.46 2.09 22.41
N PHE A 205 27.58 2.73 22.72
CA PHE A 205 28.62 3.09 21.76
C PHE A 205 29.85 2.23 22.01
N ASP A 206 30.26 1.49 20.99
CA ASP A 206 31.51 0.75 20.97
C ASP A 206 32.49 1.42 20.00
N GLU A 207 33.78 1.41 20.36
CA GLU A 207 34.88 1.99 19.56
C GLU A 207 34.71 3.47 19.13
N VAL A 208 33.86 4.25 19.80
CA VAL A 208 33.65 5.68 19.47
C VAL A 208 34.93 6.52 19.63
N ASP A 209 35.84 6.04 20.47
CA ASP A 209 37.14 6.62 20.76
C ASP A 209 38.29 5.98 19.96
N ALA A 210 38.00 5.10 18.99
CA ALA A 210 39.03 4.45 18.18
C ALA A 210 39.70 5.42 17.19
N GLY A 211 41.03 5.42 17.16
CA GLY A 211 41.85 6.19 16.21
C GLY A 211 41.87 7.70 16.47
N ILE A 212 41.42 8.15 17.65
CA ILE A 212 41.42 9.56 18.04
C ILE A 212 42.18 9.79 19.35
N GLY A 213 42.55 11.05 19.63
CA GLY A 213 43.23 11.43 20.86
C GLY A 213 43.17 12.94 21.11
N GLY A 214 43.67 13.35 22.28
CA GLY A 214 43.75 14.77 22.66
C GLY A 214 42.40 15.48 22.67
N ALA A 215 42.32 16.64 22.03
CA ALA A 215 41.11 17.48 22.01
C ALA A 215 39.89 16.76 21.42
N VAL A 216 40.08 15.95 20.38
CA VAL A 216 38.96 15.21 19.74
C VAL A 216 38.33 14.21 20.70
N ALA A 217 39.13 13.54 21.53
CA ALA A 217 38.63 12.61 22.55
C ALA A 217 37.80 13.31 23.62
N HIS A 218 38.22 14.52 24.01
CA HIS A 218 37.45 15.32 24.95
C HIS A 218 36.09 15.73 24.34
N THR A 219 36.07 16.18 23.08
CA THR A 219 34.83 16.52 22.37
C THR A 219 33.88 15.31 22.27
N VAL A 220 34.39 14.11 21.97
CA VAL A 220 33.58 12.88 21.98
C VAL A 220 32.96 12.66 23.35
N GLY A 221 33.74 12.80 24.43
CA GLY A 221 33.24 12.70 25.80
C GLY A 221 32.14 13.71 26.10
N GLN A 222 32.30 14.97 25.69
CA GLN A 222 31.31 16.03 25.85
C GLN A 222 30.02 15.72 25.09
N LEU A 223 30.11 15.20 23.86
CA LEU A 223 28.94 14.83 23.06
C LEU A 223 28.19 13.63 23.63
N LEU A 224 28.91 12.62 24.14
CA LEU A 224 28.31 11.49 24.87
C LEU A 224 27.60 11.97 26.13
N ARG A 225 28.22 12.90 26.88
CA ARG A 225 27.63 13.52 28.06
C ARG A 225 26.39 14.34 27.72
N GLN A 226 26.44 15.11 26.64
CA GLN A 226 25.29 15.87 26.15
C GLN A 226 24.11 14.95 25.80
N LEU A 227 24.39 13.85 25.10
CA LEU A 227 23.39 12.82 24.79
C LEU A 227 22.84 12.15 26.07
N GLY A 228 23.70 12.04 27.08
CA GLY A 228 23.40 11.58 28.44
C GLY A 228 22.30 12.37 29.17
N HIS A 229 22.06 13.63 28.79
CA HIS A 229 20.99 14.43 29.38
C HIS A 229 19.60 13.96 28.97
N ASP A 230 19.46 13.46 27.74
CA ASP A 230 18.18 12.99 27.22
C ASP A 230 18.00 11.48 27.42
N ARG A 231 19.10 10.71 27.55
CA ARG A 231 19.10 9.23 27.52
C ARG A 231 20.22 8.62 28.34
N GLN A 232 20.11 7.33 28.66
CA GLN A 232 21.25 6.60 29.18
C GLN A 232 22.24 6.26 28.06
N VAL A 233 23.51 6.62 28.24
CA VAL A 233 24.59 6.30 27.29
C VAL A 233 25.62 5.41 27.98
N LEU A 234 25.93 4.27 27.36
CA LEU A 234 27.00 3.36 27.77
C LEU A 234 28.10 3.41 26.71
N ALA A 235 29.33 3.67 27.12
CA ALA A 235 30.49 3.64 26.26
C ALA A 235 31.63 2.88 26.92
N VAL A 236 32.33 2.05 26.16
CA VAL A 236 33.59 1.44 26.57
C VAL A 236 34.70 2.32 26.03
N THR A 237 35.59 2.79 26.90
CA THR A 237 36.67 3.70 26.50
C THR A 237 37.96 3.38 27.23
N HIS A 238 39.07 3.64 26.56
CA HIS A 238 40.41 3.61 27.13
C HIS A 238 41.01 5.02 27.28
N LEU A 239 40.30 6.05 26.82
CA LEU A 239 40.76 7.43 26.83
C LEU A 239 40.29 8.15 28.11
N PRO A 240 41.21 8.71 28.92
CA PRO A 240 40.83 9.41 30.15
C PRO A 240 39.94 10.64 29.88
N GLN A 241 40.09 11.28 28.72
CA GLN A 241 39.28 12.44 28.32
C GLN A 241 37.80 12.09 28.15
N VAL A 242 37.49 10.89 27.63
CA VAL A 242 36.12 10.40 27.47
C VAL A 242 35.57 9.96 28.82
N ALA A 243 36.33 9.16 29.57
CA ALA A 243 35.92 8.66 30.89
C ALA A 243 35.68 9.80 31.91
N ALA A 244 36.40 10.91 31.81
CA ALA A 244 36.21 12.07 32.67
C ALA A 244 34.86 12.79 32.46
N CYS A 245 34.25 12.68 31.27
CA CYS A 245 32.96 13.30 30.97
C CYS A 245 31.75 12.51 31.51
N ALA A 246 31.94 11.23 31.87
CA ALA A 246 30.86 10.34 32.29
C ALA A 246 30.21 10.77 33.63
N ASP A 247 28.91 10.53 33.78
CA ASP A 247 28.20 10.64 35.07
C ASP A 247 28.68 9.58 36.06
N GLN A 248 28.77 8.35 35.58
CA GLN A 248 29.22 7.19 36.33
C GLN A 248 30.40 6.55 35.62
N HIS A 249 31.43 6.18 36.39
CA HIS A 249 32.59 5.47 35.87
C HIS A 249 32.60 4.06 36.45
N LEU A 250 32.55 3.06 35.55
CA LEU A 250 32.69 1.66 35.88
C LEU A 250 34.07 1.18 35.46
N LEU A 251 34.84 0.62 36.40
CA LEU A 251 36.14 0.02 36.13
C LEU A 251 35.98 -1.48 35.90
N VAL A 252 36.50 -1.94 34.76
CA VAL A 252 36.60 -3.37 34.44
C VAL A 252 38.01 -3.85 34.74
N SER A 253 38.15 -4.85 35.62
CA SER A 253 39.44 -5.42 36.01
C SER A 253 39.41 -6.95 35.94
N LYS A 254 40.56 -7.55 35.63
CA LYS A 254 40.73 -9.01 35.69
C LYS A 254 41.13 -9.41 37.10
N GLN A 255 40.36 -10.31 37.72
CA GLN A 255 40.66 -10.90 39.03
C GLN A 255 40.92 -12.40 38.85
N ARG A 256 41.93 -12.92 39.54
CA ARG A 256 42.24 -14.35 39.52
C ARG A 256 41.44 -15.05 40.61
N SER A 257 40.57 -15.97 40.21
CA SER A 257 39.81 -16.85 41.12
C SER A 257 40.32 -18.28 40.94
N GLY A 258 41.22 -18.70 41.83
CA GLY A 258 41.94 -19.98 41.71
C GLY A 258 42.77 -20.06 40.43
N ALA A 259 42.46 -21.03 39.56
CA ALA A 259 43.12 -21.23 38.26
C ALA A 259 42.52 -20.39 37.11
N GLN A 260 41.38 -19.74 37.31
CA GLN A 260 40.68 -19.00 36.26
C GLN A 260 40.82 -17.48 36.44
N THR A 261 40.86 -16.76 35.33
CA THR A 261 40.79 -15.28 35.32
C THR A 261 39.37 -14.87 34.99
N VAL A 262 38.73 -14.14 35.91
CA VAL A 262 37.37 -13.62 35.75
C VAL A 262 37.40 -12.10 35.60
N SER A 263 36.49 -11.54 34.80
CA SER A 263 36.31 -10.10 34.70
C SER A 263 35.36 -9.61 35.79
N GLN A 264 35.79 -8.59 36.52
CA GLN A 264 35.00 -7.92 37.56
C GLN A 264 34.73 -6.49 37.10
N VAL A 265 33.48 -6.04 37.28
CA VAL A 265 33.06 -4.66 37.04
C VAL A 265 32.72 -4.03 38.39
N ARG A 266 33.28 -2.86 38.68
CA ARG A 266 32.96 -2.09 39.89
C ARG A 266 32.73 -0.62 39.57
N ALA A 267 31.76 0.00 40.22
CA ALA A 267 31.66 1.45 40.21
C ALA A 267 32.80 2.06 41.03
N ILE A 268 33.38 3.16 40.54
CA ILE A 268 34.42 3.89 41.27
C ILE A 268 33.87 5.21 41.82
N ASP A 269 34.25 5.53 43.06
CA ASP A 269 33.89 6.78 43.73
C ASP A 269 34.76 7.96 43.22
N HIS A 270 34.46 9.18 43.64
CA HIS A 270 35.18 10.38 43.19
C HIS A 270 36.69 10.30 43.44
N THR A 271 37.12 9.80 44.61
CA THR A 271 38.54 9.70 44.95
C THR A 271 39.24 8.68 44.08
N SER A 272 38.66 7.49 43.92
CA SER A 272 39.19 6.43 43.06
C SER A 272 39.16 6.82 41.58
N ARG A 273 38.21 7.67 41.17
CA ARG A 273 38.09 8.19 39.81
C ARG A 273 39.28 9.05 39.43
N VAL A 274 39.78 9.92 40.31
CA VAL A 274 40.98 10.73 40.04
C VAL A 274 42.19 9.81 39.82
N SER A 275 42.40 8.82 40.71
CA SER A 275 43.51 7.88 40.59
C SER A 275 43.43 7.05 39.31
N GLU A 276 42.22 6.58 38.95
CA GLU A 276 42.03 5.79 37.74
C GLU A 276 42.29 6.63 36.47
N LEU A 277 41.83 7.87 36.42
CA LEU A 277 42.14 8.76 35.30
C LEU A 277 43.65 9.08 35.21
N ALA A 278 44.32 9.26 36.35
CA ALA A 278 45.77 9.44 36.39
C ALA A 278 46.52 8.21 35.87
N ARG A 279 46.03 7.01 36.20
CA ARG A 279 46.52 5.73 35.67
C ARG A 279 46.30 5.62 34.16
N MET A 280 45.12 5.99 33.67
CA MET A 280 44.79 6.00 32.24
C MET A 280 45.64 7.00 31.43
N LEU A 281 46.07 8.10 32.05
CA LEU A 281 47.02 9.08 31.47
C LEU A 281 48.46 8.54 31.38
N GLY A 282 48.73 7.30 31.84
CA GLY A 282 50.07 6.70 31.86
C GLY A 282 50.92 7.10 33.07
N GLY A 283 50.33 7.83 34.04
CA GLY A 283 50.95 8.09 35.32
C GLY A 283 50.83 6.89 36.26
N SER A 284 51.71 6.82 37.27
CA SER A 284 51.42 6.01 38.46
C SER A 284 50.48 6.79 39.38
N ASP A 285 49.67 6.09 40.19
CA ASP A 285 48.74 6.66 41.19
C ASP A 285 49.41 7.56 42.25
N ARG A 286 50.74 7.74 42.16
CA ARG A 286 51.59 8.51 43.07
C ARG A 286 52.24 9.74 42.40
N SER A 287 52.01 9.95 41.10
CA SER A 287 52.51 11.11 40.36
C SER A 287 51.62 12.31 40.63
N GLU A 288 52.12 13.32 41.35
CA GLU A 288 51.37 14.55 41.63
C GLU A 288 50.93 15.27 40.34
N VAL A 289 51.76 15.23 39.30
CA VAL A 289 51.47 15.85 37.99
C VAL A 289 50.29 15.14 37.30
N SER A 290 50.28 13.81 37.29
CA SER A 290 49.21 13.02 36.68
C SER A 290 47.89 13.18 37.44
N MET A 291 47.96 13.26 38.77
CA MET A 291 46.80 13.53 39.61
C MET A 291 46.25 14.94 39.41
N ALA A 292 47.12 15.95 39.23
CA ALA A 292 46.70 17.31 38.93
C ALA A 292 45.95 17.38 37.59
N HIS A 293 46.49 16.77 36.53
CA HIS A 293 45.85 16.73 35.22
C HIS A 293 44.52 15.93 35.26
N ALA A 294 44.46 14.83 36.02
CA ALA A 294 43.22 14.08 36.19
C ALA A 294 42.12 14.90 36.90
N ARG A 295 42.48 15.75 37.87
CA ARG A 295 41.52 16.67 38.51
C ARG A 295 41.05 17.76 37.55
N GLU A 296 41.94 18.26 36.71
CA GLU A 296 41.60 19.23 35.67
C GLU A 296 40.58 18.65 34.68
N LEU A 297 40.75 17.41 34.24
CA LEU A 297 39.78 16.72 33.36
C LEU A 297 38.40 16.52 33.98
N LEU A 298 38.33 16.41 35.32
CA LEU A 298 37.07 16.27 36.06
C LEU A 298 36.40 17.61 36.38
N THR A 299 37.10 18.71 36.10
CA THR A 299 36.54 20.06 36.25
C THR A 299 35.68 20.34 35.01
N PRO A 300 34.43 20.80 35.20
CA PRO A 300 33.50 21.03 34.09
C PRO A 300 33.94 22.15 33.14
#